data_AF-A0A0G4L6Y4-F1
#
_entry.id   AF-A0A0G4L6Y4-F1
#
_cell.length_a   1.000
_cell.length_b   1.000
_cell.length_c   1.000
_cell.angle_alpha   90.00
_cell.angle_beta   90.00
_cell.angle_gamma   90.00
#
_symmetry.space_group_name_H-M   'P 1'
#
loop_
_entity.id
_entity.type
_entity.pdbx_description
1 polymer ?
#
loop_
_entity_poly.entity_id
_entity_poly.type
_entity_poly.pdbx_seq_one_letter_code
_entity_poly.pdbx_strand_id
1 'polypeptide(L)'
;MDAKTAASHAATVQSIAAAVKTFHARRQPFRIHHGSTNSTRPAHGQPVVDISALNHVLHVDKAAKTVSVEPNVAMDGLLDAVLPHNLAFVRTNRDLEAKVRALGGRKVLYSHAYYDEDDFWAIYGRAWYDELRLKYHATTLPTVYDKVRVDIEKERAKKGLVDRLAVKWPFAGLIGVASALRS
;
A
#
# COMPACT_ATOMS: atom_id res chain seq x y z
N MET A 1 -9.51 -6.65 18.90
CA MET A 1 -9.87 -7.36 17.67
C MET A 1 -11.38 -7.56 17.70
N ASP A 2 -12.10 -7.24 16.61
CA ASP A 2 -13.53 -7.57 16.52
C ASP A 2 -13.68 -9.10 16.46
N ALA A 3 -14.59 -9.64 17.26
CA ALA A 3 -14.88 -11.08 17.34
C ALA A 3 -15.24 -11.66 15.95
N LYS A 4 -15.89 -10.86 15.10
CA LYS A 4 -16.26 -11.28 13.73
C LYS A 4 -15.04 -11.44 12.83
N THR A 5 -14.08 -10.51 12.89
CA THR A 5 -12.83 -10.57 12.13
C THR A 5 -11.95 -11.73 12.61
N ALA A 6 -11.93 -12.02 13.91
CA ALA A 6 -11.17 -13.15 14.48
C ALA A 6 -11.69 -14.50 14.02
N ALA A 7 -13.00 -14.70 14.09
CA ALA A 7 -13.63 -15.93 13.63
C ALA A 7 -13.43 -16.13 12.12
N SER A 8 -13.59 -15.06 11.33
CA SER A 8 -13.35 -15.09 9.88
C SER A 8 -11.90 -15.43 9.54
N HIS A 9 -10.93 -14.81 10.22
CA HIS A 9 -9.51 -15.08 10.05
C HIS A 9 -9.18 -16.56 10.31
N ALA A 10 -9.63 -17.08 11.47
CA ALA A 10 -9.37 -18.47 11.86
C ALA A 10 -9.95 -19.47 10.84
N ALA A 11 -11.18 -19.25 10.37
CA ALA A 11 -11.81 -20.09 9.36
C ALA A 11 -11.05 -20.09 8.03
N THR A 12 -10.63 -18.92 7.55
CA THR A 12 -9.84 -18.78 6.31
C THR A 12 -8.49 -19.48 6.46
N VAL A 13 -7.78 -19.26 7.56
CA VAL A 13 -6.49 -19.93 7.84
C VAL A 13 -6.64 -21.45 7.89
N GLN A 14 -7.73 -21.95 8.50
CA GLN A 14 -8.00 -23.39 8.56
C GLN A 14 -8.20 -24.00 7.16
N SER A 15 -8.95 -23.30 6.29
CA SER A 15 -9.15 -23.72 4.89
C SER A 15 -7.84 -23.75 4.11
N ILE A 16 -7.02 -22.70 4.21
CA ILE A 16 -5.70 -22.62 3.56
C ILE A 16 -4.79 -23.74 4.06
N ALA A 17 -4.74 -23.97 5.38
CA ALA A 17 -3.94 -25.02 5.98
C ALA A 17 -4.36 -26.43 5.50
N ALA A 18 -5.66 -26.67 5.31
CA ALA A 18 -6.17 -27.93 4.76
C ALA A 18 -5.76 -28.12 3.28
N ALA A 19 -5.81 -27.05 2.47
CA ALA A 19 -5.34 -27.08 1.09
C ALA A 19 -3.84 -27.39 1.00
N VAL A 20 -3.02 -26.69 1.79
CA VAL A 20 -1.57 -26.93 1.86
C VAL A 20 -1.25 -28.36 2.29
N LYS A 21 -1.94 -28.88 3.32
CA LYS A 21 -1.79 -30.28 3.76
C LYS A 21 -2.11 -31.27 2.63
N THR A 22 -3.14 -31.00 1.84
CA THR A 22 -3.54 -31.84 0.69
C THR A 22 -2.45 -31.87 -0.38
N PHE A 23 -1.91 -30.72 -0.76
CA PHE A 23 -0.81 -30.66 -1.74
C PHE A 23 0.47 -31.33 -1.21
N HIS A 24 0.80 -31.12 0.06
CA HIS A 24 1.94 -31.76 0.70
C HIS A 24 1.81 -33.29 0.72
N ALA A 25 0.64 -33.82 1.11
CA ALA A 25 0.38 -35.27 1.10
C ALA A 25 0.54 -35.88 -0.30
N ARG A 26 0.19 -35.13 -1.35
CA ARG A 26 0.31 -35.53 -2.75
C ARG A 26 1.69 -35.29 -3.35
N ARG A 27 2.62 -34.66 -2.61
CA ARG A 27 3.92 -34.17 -3.10
C ARG A 27 3.78 -33.32 -4.37
N GLN A 28 2.68 -32.58 -4.48
CA GLN A 28 2.35 -31.77 -5.65
C GLN A 28 2.82 -30.33 -5.44
N PRO A 29 3.60 -29.75 -6.37
CA PRO A 29 3.96 -28.34 -6.29
C PRO A 29 2.71 -27.47 -6.51
N PHE A 30 2.63 -26.38 -5.76
CA PHE A 30 1.57 -25.38 -5.87
C PHE A 30 2.15 -23.96 -5.80
N ARG A 31 1.38 -22.98 -6.29
CA ARG A 31 1.69 -21.55 -6.13
C ARG A 31 0.75 -20.89 -5.13
N ILE A 32 1.09 -19.69 -4.70
CA ILE A 32 0.22 -18.86 -3.86
C ILE A 32 -0.44 -17.80 -4.74
N HIS A 33 -1.76 -17.68 -4.67
CA HIS A 33 -2.50 -16.56 -5.26
C HIS A 33 -2.87 -15.56 -4.18
N HIS A 34 -2.42 -14.32 -4.33
CA HIS A 34 -2.63 -13.23 -3.39
C HIS A 34 -3.62 -12.15 -3.91
N GLY A 35 -4.41 -12.48 -4.94
CA GLY A 35 -5.41 -11.57 -5.51
C GLY A 35 -4.85 -10.60 -6.55
N SER A 36 -4.09 -9.60 -6.13
CA SER A 36 -3.54 -8.57 -7.03
C SER A 36 -2.13 -8.92 -7.49
N THR A 37 -1.91 -9.07 -8.80
CA THR A 37 -0.57 -9.15 -9.39
C THR A 37 -0.40 -8.05 -10.41
N ASN A 38 0.61 -7.19 -10.21
CA ASN A 38 1.05 -6.22 -11.23
C ASN A 38 1.88 -6.92 -12.33
N SER A 39 1.92 -8.26 -12.33
CA SER A 39 2.61 -9.03 -13.34
C SER A 39 1.71 -9.22 -14.56
N THR A 40 2.19 -8.82 -15.72
CA THR A 40 1.60 -9.14 -17.03
C THR A 40 1.90 -10.58 -17.47
N ARG A 41 2.55 -11.38 -16.61
CA ARG A 41 2.89 -12.77 -16.92
C ARG A 41 1.61 -13.62 -16.89
N PRO A 42 1.33 -14.44 -17.92
CA PRO A 42 0.18 -15.33 -17.93
C PRO A 42 0.16 -16.25 -16.72
N ALA A 43 -1.03 -16.48 -16.15
CA ALA A 43 -1.23 -17.46 -15.08
C ALA A 43 -0.78 -18.84 -15.60
N HIS A 44 0.21 -19.42 -14.94
CA HIS A 44 0.65 -20.78 -15.28
C HIS A 44 -0.39 -21.76 -14.72
N GLY A 45 -0.81 -22.76 -15.49
CA GLY A 45 -1.83 -23.77 -15.12
C GLY A 45 -1.43 -24.72 -13.99
N GLN A 46 -0.56 -24.28 -13.08
CA GLN A 46 -0.17 -25.00 -11.88
C GLN A 46 -1.28 -24.86 -10.83
N PRO A 47 -1.45 -25.85 -9.95
CA PRO A 47 -2.34 -25.74 -8.80
C PRO A 47 -1.98 -24.56 -7.91
N VAL A 48 -2.99 -23.95 -7.29
CA VAL A 48 -2.82 -22.74 -6.49
C VAL A 48 -3.52 -22.86 -5.15
N VAL A 49 -2.87 -22.32 -4.11
CA VAL A 49 -3.48 -22.00 -2.82
C VAL A 49 -3.85 -20.52 -2.84
N ASP A 50 -5.14 -20.24 -2.76
CA ASP A 50 -5.66 -18.88 -2.72
C ASP A 50 -5.65 -18.33 -1.29
N ILE A 51 -4.98 -17.19 -1.10
CA ILE A 51 -4.92 -16.45 0.16
C ILE A 51 -5.56 -15.06 0.05
N SER A 52 -6.18 -14.71 -1.09
CA SER A 52 -6.68 -13.36 -1.41
C SER A 52 -7.66 -12.80 -0.36
N ALA A 53 -8.38 -13.67 0.35
CA ALA A 53 -9.29 -13.30 1.42
C ALA A 53 -8.59 -12.78 2.70
N LEU A 54 -7.28 -12.98 2.85
CA LEU A 54 -6.49 -12.52 3.99
C LEU A 54 -6.00 -11.08 3.79
N ASN A 55 -6.89 -10.09 3.93
CA ASN A 55 -6.63 -8.67 3.67
C ASN A 55 -7.13 -7.70 4.77
N HIS A 56 -7.26 -8.16 6.02
CA HIS A 56 -7.77 -7.39 7.15
C HIS A 56 -6.69 -6.99 8.16
N VAL A 57 -6.88 -5.83 8.78
CA VAL A 57 -6.16 -5.44 10.01
C VAL A 57 -6.85 -6.11 11.20
N LEU A 58 -6.10 -6.91 11.96
CA LEU A 58 -6.61 -7.74 13.04
C LEU A 58 -6.66 -6.99 14.37
N HIS A 59 -5.57 -6.30 14.72
CA HIS A 59 -5.45 -5.61 15.99
C HIS A 59 -4.43 -4.48 15.93
N VAL A 60 -4.71 -3.37 16.63
CA VAL A 60 -3.76 -2.29 16.86
C VAL A 60 -3.50 -2.20 18.37
N ASP A 61 -2.27 -2.46 18.78
CA ASP A 61 -1.81 -2.29 20.15
C ASP A 61 -1.09 -0.93 20.29
N LYS A 62 -1.74 0.00 20.99
CA LYS A 62 -1.19 1.35 21.21
C LYS A 62 -0.05 1.37 22.23
N ALA A 63 -0.09 0.50 23.22
CA ALA A 63 0.93 0.45 24.26
C ALA A 63 2.23 -0.13 23.70
N ALA A 64 2.13 -1.24 22.96
CA ALA A 64 3.26 -1.87 22.30
C ALA A 64 3.69 -1.17 20.99
N LYS A 65 2.85 -0.27 20.44
CA LYS A 65 3.02 0.36 19.11
C LYS A 65 3.15 -0.68 17.99
N THR A 66 2.34 -1.74 18.05
CA THR A 66 2.33 -2.83 17.07
C THR A 66 0.97 -2.95 16.41
N VAL A 67 0.97 -3.49 15.18
CA VAL A 67 -0.26 -3.77 14.42
C VAL A 67 -0.17 -5.19 13.88
N SER A 68 -1.17 -6.00 14.20
CA SER A 68 -1.34 -7.33 13.63
C SER A 68 -2.18 -7.21 12.37
N VAL A 69 -1.64 -7.66 11.24
CA VAL A 69 -2.28 -7.60 9.92
C VAL A 69 -2.21 -8.94 9.21
N GLU A 70 -3.18 -9.17 8.32
CA GLU A 70 -3.13 -10.26 7.35
C GLU A 70 -2.16 -9.93 6.19
N PRO A 71 -1.63 -10.96 5.49
CA PRO A 71 -0.57 -10.80 4.49
C PRO A 71 -0.91 -9.90 3.28
N ASN A 72 -2.19 -9.74 2.92
CA ASN A 72 -2.59 -8.92 1.77
C ASN A 72 -3.17 -7.57 2.18
N VAL A 73 -2.98 -7.11 3.42
CA VAL A 73 -3.30 -5.74 3.80
C VAL A 73 -2.41 -4.78 3.02
N ALA A 74 -3.02 -3.97 2.17
CA ALA A 74 -2.32 -2.93 1.44
C ALA A 74 -1.87 -1.80 2.39
N MET A 75 -0.81 -1.08 1.99
CA MET A 75 -0.17 -0.06 2.84
C MET A 75 -1.10 1.10 3.19
N ASP A 76 -2.03 1.44 2.31
CA ASP A 76 -3.13 2.38 2.56
C ASP A 76 -4.04 1.85 3.66
N GLY A 77 -4.56 0.62 3.57
CA GLY A 77 -5.38 0.01 4.62
C GLY A 77 -4.68 -0.08 5.99
N LEU A 78 -3.36 -0.33 5.99
CA LEU A 78 -2.55 -0.26 7.21
C LEU A 78 -2.46 1.17 7.75
N LEU A 79 -2.16 2.15 6.89
CA LEU A 79 -2.10 3.55 7.27
C LEU A 79 -3.44 4.04 7.83
N ASP A 80 -4.55 3.62 7.22
CA ASP A 80 -5.92 3.91 7.62
C ASP A 80 -6.22 3.42 9.04
N ALA A 81 -5.78 2.21 9.36
CA ALA A 81 -5.94 1.67 10.70
C ALA A 81 -5.04 2.37 11.73
N VAL A 82 -3.86 2.84 11.33
CA VAL A 82 -2.84 3.36 12.26
C VAL A 82 -2.97 4.86 12.52
N LEU A 83 -3.35 5.65 11.51
CA LEU A 83 -3.43 7.11 11.62
C LEU A 83 -4.35 7.60 12.77
N PRO A 84 -5.56 7.04 12.97
CA PRO A 84 -6.45 7.44 14.06
C PRO A 84 -5.88 7.16 15.46
N HIS A 85 -4.92 6.25 15.55
CA HIS A 85 -4.30 5.84 16.81
C HIS A 85 -3.03 6.64 17.13
N ASN A 86 -2.66 7.59 16.27
CA ASN A 86 -1.51 8.47 16.44
C ASN A 86 -0.24 7.72 16.85
N LEU A 87 0.00 6.52 16.29
CA LEU A 87 1.14 5.66 16.62
C LEU A 87 2.50 6.22 16.13
N ALA A 88 2.61 7.54 15.97
CA ALA A 88 3.79 8.23 15.49
C ALA A 88 4.30 7.73 14.13
N PHE A 89 3.49 7.06 13.31
CA PHE A 89 3.92 6.40 12.06
C PHE A 89 4.73 7.33 11.13
N VAL A 90 4.21 8.53 10.87
CA VAL A 90 4.91 9.55 10.06
C VAL A 90 6.22 9.96 10.72
N ARG A 91 6.20 10.19 12.04
CA ARG A 91 7.40 10.55 12.80
C ARG A 91 8.44 9.43 12.78
N THR A 92 8.06 8.18 12.99
CA THR A 92 8.96 7.02 12.92
C THR A 92 9.59 6.88 11.54
N ASN A 93 8.83 7.13 10.47
CA ASN A 93 9.38 7.13 9.11
C ASN A 93 10.37 8.28 8.91
N ARG A 94 10.07 9.49 9.39
CA ARG A 94 10.99 10.64 9.36
C ARG A 94 12.25 10.38 10.19
N ASP A 95 12.13 9.79 11.37
CA ASP A 95 13.26 9.43 12.24
C ASP A 95 14.15 8.37 11.56
N LEU A 96 13.55 7.39 10.88
CA LEU A 96 14.26 6.39 10.09
C LEU A 96 15.00 7.04 8.91
N GLU A 97 14.31 7.89 8.15
CA GLU A 97 14.87 8.64 7.02
C GLU A 97 16.04 9.53 7.45
N ALA A 98 15.91 10.24 8.56
CA ALA A 98 16.97 11.04 9.17
C ALA A 98 18.16 10.17 9.60
N LYS A 99 17.91 9.00 10.20
CA LYS A 99 18.96 8.06 10.60
C LYS A 99 19.71 7.49 9.40
N VAL A 100 19.00 7.12 8.33
CA VAL A 100 19.60 6.65 7.07
C VAL A 100 20.51 7.73 6.50
N ARG A 101 20.06 8.99 6.46
CA ARG A 101 20.88 10.12 6.01
C ARG A 101 22.10 10.33 6.90
N ALA A 102 21.95 10.28 8.22
CA ALA A 102 23.05 10.44 9.17
C ALA A 102 24.13 9.36 9.01
N LEU A 103 23.77 8.17 8.52
CA LEU A 103 24.69 7.08 8.20
C LEU A 103 25.26 7.17 6.77
N GLY A 104 25.01 8.26 6.04
CA GLY A 104 25.43 8.43 4.64
C GLY A 104 24.64 7.56 3.64
N GLY A 105 23.59 6.90 4.10
CA GLY A 105 22.71 6.09 3.26
C GLY A 105 21.67 6.93 2.53
N ARG A 106 20.99 6.29 1.56
CA ARG A 106 19.83 6.84 0.87
C ARG A 106 18.70 5.84 0.90
N LYS A 107 17.49 6.31 1.16
CA LYS A 107 16.29 5.47 1.05
C LYS A 107 16.06 5.15 -0.42
N VAL A 108 15.78 3.88 -0.73
CA VAL A 108 15.41 3.50 -2.09
C VAL A 108 13.94 3.89 -2.31
N LEU A 109 13.67 4.54 -3.44
CA LEU A 109 12.37 5.14 -3.77
C LEU A 109 11.32 4.13 -4.27
N TYR A 110 11.33 2.91 -3.74
CA TYR A 110 10.29 1.90 -3.99
C TYR A 110 9.08 2.06 -3.04
N SER A 111 9.23 2.89 -2.01
CA SER A 111 8.23 3.14 -0.98
C SER A 111 8.00 4.64 -0.81
N HIS A 112 6.88 4.98 -0.20
CA HIS A 112 6.54 6.34 0.21
C HIS A 112 7.68 7.02 0.97
N ALA A 113 7.94 8.28 0.64
CA ALA A 113 8.95 9.12 1.26
C ALA A 113 8.30 10.26 2.06
N TYR A 114 8.80 10.52 3.26
CA TYR A 114 8.25 11.51 4.21
C TYR A 114 9.16 12.74 4.40
N TYR A 115 10.17 12.87 3.53
CA TYR A 115 11.03 14.06 3.42
C TYR A 115 10.21 15.28 2.99
N ASP A 116 10.61 16.43 3.49
CA ASP A 116 10.25 17.69 2.88
C ASP A 116 10.99 17.83 1.54
N GLU A 117 10.46 18.65 0.63
CA GLU A 117 10.95 18.71 -0.76
C GLU A 117 12.42 19.12 -0.84
N ASP A 118 12.82 20.13 -0.08
CA ASP A 118 14.20 20.61 -0.06
C ASP A 118 15.17 19.55 0.46
N ASP A 119 14.78 18.82 1.50
CA ASP A 119 15.56 17.71 2.04
C ASP A 119 15.69 16.56 1.05
N PHE A 120 14.60 16.23 0.34
CA PHE A 120 14.62 15.24 -0.71
C PHE A 120 15.65 15.61 -1.79
N TRP A 121 15.58 16.83 -2.31
CA TRP A 121 16.47 17.26 -3.38
C TRP A 121 17.92 17.48 -2.94
N ALA A 122 18.16 17.78 -1.66
CA ALA A 122 19.51 17.77 -1.08
C ALA A 122 20.14 16.37 -1.11
N ILE A 123 19.33 15.30 -1.02
CA ILE A 123 19.80 13.90 -1.05
C ILE A 123 19.94 13.38 -2.48
N TYR A 124 18.97 13.66 -3.35
CA TYR A 124 18.86 13.06 -4.69
C TYR A 124 19.36 13.95 -5.83
N GLY A 125 19.60 15.24 -5.59
CA GLY A 125 20.21 16.19 -6.54
C GLY A 125 19.26 16.70 -7.62
N ARG A 126 18.62 17.85 -7.38
CA ARG A 126 17.65 18.46 -8.31
C ARG A 126 18.26 18.82 -9.67
N ALA A 127 19.42 19.49 -9.70
CA ALA A 127 20.02 19.97 -10.94
C ALA A 127 20.30 18.83 -11.95
N TRP A 128 20.95 17.77 -11.49
CA TRP A 128 21.21 16.58 -12.29
C TRP A 128 19.92 15.91 -12.79
N TYR A 129 18.90 15.84 -11.92
CA TYR A 129 17.60 15.28 -12.28
C TYR A 129 16.87 16.11 -13.34
N ASP A 130 16.90 17.44 -13.23
CA ASP A 130 16.25 18.35 -14.18
C ASP A 130 16.95 18.32 -15.55
N GLU A 131 18.29 18.25 -15.58
CA GLU A 131 19.05 18.05 -16.83
C GLU A 131 18.64 16.77 -17.56
N LEU A 132 18.46 15.66 -16.82
CA LEU A 132 17.97 14.41 -17.40
C LEU A 132 16.55 14.57 -17.97
N ARG A 133 15.66 15.25 -17.27
CA ARG A 133 14.30 15.49 -17.75
C ARG A 133 14.27 16.32 -19.03
N LEU A 134 15.14 17.31 -19.14
CA LEU A 134 15.29 18.10 -20.36
C LEU A 134 15.83 17.25 -21.51
N LYS A 135 16.93 16.52 -21.27
CA LYS A 135 17.59 15.66 -22.27
C LYS A 135 16.66 14.61 -22.85
N TYR A 136 15.76 14.05 -22.04
CA TYR A 136 14.83 12.99 -22.44
C TYR A 136 13.39 13.49 -22.65
N HIS A 137 13.18 14.81 -22.71
CA HIS A 137 11.86 15.42 -22.95
C HIS A 137 10.74 14.97 -21.98
N ALA A 138 11.10 14.72 -20.73
CA ALA A 138 10.19 14.24 -19.68
C ALA A 138 9.58 15.37 -18.82
N THR A 139 9.70 16.63 -19.23
CA THR A 139 9.30 17.80 -18.43
C THR A 139 7.81 17.88 -18.14
N THR A 140 6.97 17.28 -18.98
CA THR A 140 5.50 17.22 -18.83
C THR A 140 5.02 16.16 -17.84
N LEU A 141 5.88 15.20 -17.47
CA LEU A 141 5.53 14.13 -16.55
C LEU A 141 5.67 14.59 -15.09
N PRO A 142 4.94 14.01 -14.12
CA PRO A 142 5.18 14.25 -12.70
C PRO A 142 6.64 14.00 -12.32
N THR A 143 7.15 14.70 -11.31
CA THR A 143 8.51 14.46 -10.84
C THR A 143 8.60 13.16 -10.04
N VAL A 144 9.82 12.64 -9.83
CA VAL A 144 10.03 11.50 -8.93
C VAL A 144 9.59 11.84 -7.50
N TYR A 145 9.78 13.10 -7.06
CA TYR A 145 9.28 13.57 -5.77
C TYR A 145 7.75 13.52 -5.69
N ASP A 146 7.05 14.02 -6.72
CA ASP A 146 5.58 13.95 -6.80
C ASP A 146 5.05 12.52 -6.74
N LYS A 147 5.82 11.57 -7.26
CA LYS A 147 5.44 10.16 -7.29
C LYS A 147 5.61 9.46 -5.94
N VAL A 148 6.57 9.90 -5.11
CA VAL A 148 6.93 9.20 -3.87
C VAL A 148 6.47 9.91 -2.61
N ARG A 149 6.19 11.21 -2.68
CA ARG A 149 5.73 11.98 -1.53
C ARG A 149 4.36 11.50 -1.08
N VAL A 150 4.14 11.46 0.23
CA VAL A 150 2.81 11.23 0.81
C VAL A 150 2.20 12.56 1.20
N ASP A 151 1.08 12.88 0.59
CA ASP A 151 0.29 14.05 0.97
C ASP A 151 -0.69 13.65 2.08
N ILE A 152 -0.24 13.78 3.34
CA ILE A 152 -1.00 13.32 4.52
C ILE A 152 -2.35 14.00 4.63
N GLU A 153 -2.43 15.29 4.30
CA GLU A 153 -3.68 16.05 4.37
C GLU A 153 -4.63 15.66 3.24
N LYS A 154 -4.13 15.45 2.02
CA LYS A 154 -4.94 14.90 0.92
C LYS A 154 -5.42 13.47 1.20
N GLU A 155 -4.59 12.62 1.81
CA GLU A 155 -4.97 11.26 2.21
C GLU A 155 -5.97 11.24 3.39
N ARG A 156 -5.91 12.23 4.28
CA ARG A 156 -6.94 12.46 5.31
C ARG A 156 -8.23 13.02 4.71
N ALA A 157 -8.14 13.95 3.76
CA ALA A 157 -9.27 14.65 3.15
C ALA A 157 -10.04 13.80 2.13
N LYS A 158 -9.37 12.92 1.38
CA LYS A 158 -10.04 11.90 0.53
C LYS A 158 -11.04 11.08 1.34
N LYS A 159 -10.79 10.83 2.62
CA LYS A 159 -11.70 10.09 3.52
C LYS A 159 -12.86 10.91 4.10
N GLY A 160 -13.03 12.16 3.67
CA GLY A 160 -14.21 12.97 3.97
C GLY A 160 -15.49 12.33 3.41
N LEU A 161 -16.62 12.61 4.06
CA LEU A 161 -17.98 12.05 3.89
C LEU A 161 -18.44 11.73 2.44
N VAL A 162 -17.87 12.40 1.44
CA VAL A 162 -18.16 12.28 0.02
C VAL A 162 -17.70 10.94 -0.58
N ASP A 163 -16.55 10.38 -0.16
CA ASP A 163 -16.00 9.14 -0.76
C ASP A 163 -16.78 7.87 -0.33
N ARG A 164 -17.32 7.84 0.89
CA ARG A 164 -18.17 6.73 1.34
C ARG A 164 -19.50 6.65 0.60
N LEU A 165 -19.99 7.77 0.07
CA LEU A 165 -21.22 7.89 -0.72
C LEU A 165 -20.94 7.72 -2.23
N ALA A 166 -19.82 8.23 -2.73
CA ALA A 166 -19.45 8.16 -4.13
C ALA A 166 -19.06 6.75 -4.60
N VAL A 167 -18.49 5.91 -3.73
CA VAL A 167 -18.06 4.54 -4.09
C VAL A 167 -19.22 3.54 -4.13
N LYS A 168 -20.37 3.84 -3.52
CA LYS A 168 -21.56 2.98 -3.59
C LYS A 168 -22.31 3.22 -4.89
N TRP A 169 -22.53 2.14 -5.63
CA TRP A 169 -23.49 2.11 -6.72
C TRP A 169 -24.85 2.66 -6.23
N PRO A 170 -25.51 3.61 -6.94
CA PRO A 170 -25.26 4.04 -8.33
C PRO A 170 -24.44 5.34 -8.51
N PHE A 171 -23.96 5.98 -7.43
CA PHE A 171 -23.35 7.32 -7.51
C PHE A 171 -21.99 7.35 -8.22
N ALA A 172 -21.19 6.28 -8.11
CA ALA A 172 -19.92 6.14 -8.82
C ALA A 172 -20.08 6.26 -10.35
N GLY A 173 -21.15 5.67 -10.90
CA GLY A 173 -21.43 5.67 -12.33
C GLY A 173 -21.84 7.05 -12.84
N LEU A 174 -22.66 7.79 -12.08
CA LEU A 174 -23.10 9.14 -12.44
C LEU A 174 -21.95 10.16 -12.43
N ILE A 175 -21.05 10.05 -11.45
CA ILE A 175 -19.86 10.93 -11.36
C ILE A 175 -18.92 10.66 -12.54
N GLY A 176 -18.70 9.39 -12.91
CA GLY A 176 -17.87 9.02 -14.06
C GLY A 176 -18.40 9.62 -15.38
N VAL A 177 -19.71 9.54 -15.61
CA VAL A 177 -20.35 10.11 -16.82
C VAL A 177 -20.28 11.64 -16.82
N ALA A 178 -20.55 12.30 -15.69
CA ALA A 178 -20.50 13.76 -15.58
C ALA A 178 -19.09 14.32 -15.79
N SER A 179 -18.05 13.62 -15.32
CA SER A 179 -16.65 14.01 -15.53
C SER A 179 -16.21 13.86 -16.99
N ALA A 180 -16.72 12.85 -17.69
CA ALA A 180 -16.42 12.61 -19.11
C ALA A 180 -17.05 13.67 -20.03
N LEU A 181 -18.19 14.24 -19.65
CA LEU A 181 -18.86 15.30 -20.39
C LEU A 181 -18.24 16.69 -20.18
N ARG A 182 -17.33 16.83 -19.21
CA ARG A 182 -16.67 18.09 -18.87
C ARG A 182 -15.23 18.18 -19.41
N SER A 183 -14.80 17.19 -20.20
CA SER A 183 -13.48 17.10 -20.85
C SER A 183 -13.58 17.46 -22.33
#